data_AF-A0A4R5MGA1-F1
#
_entry.id   AF-A0A4R5MGA1-F1
#
_cell.length_a   1.000
_cell.length_b   1.000
_cell.length_c   1.000
_cell.angle_alpha   90.00
_cell.angle_beta   90.00
_cell.angle_gamma   90.00
#
_symmetry.space_group_name_H-M   'P 1'
#
loop_
_entity.id
_entity.type
_entity.pdbx_description
1 polymer ?
#
loop_
_entity_poly.entity_id
_entity_poly.type
_entity_poly.pdbx_seq_one_letter_code
_entity_poly.pdbx_strand_id
1 'polypeptide(L)' 'MNERSPITWEVWPITNSGRCCGPSVWVKARNRHGAESAGKRWMRTLGRCARQVHAEVYRPELDLEIRMYVRRA' A
#
# COMPACT_ATOMS: atom_id res chain seq x y z
N MET A 1 26.51 2.86 -1.13
CA MET A 1 25.16 2.36 -0.79
C MET A 1 24.16 3.32 -1.42
N ASN A 2 23.44 2.93 -2.48
CA ASN A 2 22.38 3.76 -3.04
C ASN A 2 21.16 3.71 -2.11
N GLU A 3 21.04 4.68 -1.22
CA GLU A 3 19.82 4.89 -0.45
C GLU A 3 18.71 5.34 -1.39
N ARG A 4 17.90 4.40 -1.88
CA ARG A 4 16.68 4.74 -2.59
C ARG A 4 15.76 5.50 -1.63
N SER A 5 15.37 6.71 -2.01
CA SER A 5 14.36 7.50 -1.31
C SER A 5 13.10 6.66 -1.09
N PRO A 6 12.45 6.74 0.08
CA PRO A 6 11.22 6.00 0.33
C PRO A 6 10.12 6.44 -0.64
N ILE A 7 9.52 5.47 -1.32
CA ILE A 7 8.39 5.68 -2.22
C ILE A 7 7.08 5.31 -1.51
N THR A 8 5.96 5.72 -2.08
CA THR A 8 4.63 5.37 -1.56
C THR A 8 4.24 3.98 -2.07
N TRP A 9 3.69 3.18 -1.17
CA TRP A 9 3.16 1.85 -1.42
C TRP A 9 1.70 1.82 -1.01
N GLU A 10 0.87 1.17 -1.81
CA GLU A 10 -0.47 0.77 -1.39
C GLU A 10 -0.40 -0.64 -0.82
N VAL A 11 -0.98 -0.85 0.36
CA VAL A 11 -0.95 -2.12 1.07
C VAL A 11 -2.35 -2.55 1.42
N TRP A 12 -2.78 -3.74 0.99
CA TRP A 12 -4.10 -4.29 1.28
C TRP A 12 -4.02 -5.68 1.92
N PRO A 13 -5.00 -6.04 2.76
CA PRO A 13 -5.07 -7.35 3.36
C PRO A 13 -5.45 -8.38 2.30
N ILE A 14 -4.82 -9.56 2.39
CA ILE A 14 -5.10 -10.68 1.49
C ILE A 14 -5.47 -11.95 2.28
N THR A 15 -6.30 -12.79 1.67
CA THR A 15 -6.53 -14.17 2.11
C THR A 15 -5.31 -15.04 1.85
N ASN A 16 -5.29 -16.25 2.42
CA ASN A 16 -4.27 -17.26 2.10
C ASN A 16 -4.25 -17.65 0.61
N SER A 17 -5.35 -17.44 -0.11
CA SER A 17 -5.46 -17.62 -1.56
C SER A 17 -5.01 -16.40 -2.37
N GLY A 18 -4.48 -15.36 -1.71
CA GLY A 18 -3.97 -14.14 -2.34
C GLY A 18 -5.04 -13.13 -2.77
N ARG A 19 -6.31 -13.35 -2.41
CA ARG A 19 -7.40 -12.44 -2.77
C ARG A 19 -7.48 -11.27 -1.79
N CYS A 20 -7.71 -10.06 -2.31
CA CYS A 20 -7.97 -8.89 -1.48
C CYS A 20 -9.22 -9.12 -0.60
N CYS A 21 -9.10 -8.85 0.71
CA CYS A 21 -10.18 -9.08 1.68
C CYS A 21 -10.53 -7.85 2.52
N GLY A 22 -10.15 -6.66 2.07
CA GLY A 22 -10.43 -5.42 2.78
C GLY A 22 -9.79 -4.20 2.14
N PRO A 23 -10.04 -3.01 2.69
CA PRO A 23 -9.49 -1.77 2.17
C PRO A 23 -7.97 -1.72 2.34
N SER A 24 -7.34 -0.94 1.46
CA SER A 24 -5.92 -0.66 1.48
C SER A 24 -5.55 0.51 2.41
N VAL A 25 -4.26 0.63 2.68
CA VAL A 25 -3.63 1.80 3.32
C VAL A 25 -2.39 2.18 2.52
N TRP A 26 -2.07 3.48 2.48
CA TRP A 26 -0.83 3.96 1.85
C TRP A 26 0.29 4.17 2.89
N VAL A 27 1.49 3.68 2.59
CA VAL A 27 2.67 3.81 3.46
C VAL A 27 3.90 4.21 2.67
N LYS A 28 4.81 4.96 3.29
CA LYS A 28 6.14 5.24 2.72
C LYS A 28 7.14 4.18 3.16
N ALA A 29 7.83 3.56 2.21
CA ALA A 29 8.87 2.58 2.49
C ALA A 29 9.95 2.52 1.39
N ARG A 30 11.16 2.12 1.78
CA ARG A 30 12.31 1.96 0.86
C ARG A 30 12.21 0.72 -0.03
N ASN A 31 11.47 -0.29 0.41
CA ASN A 31 11.27 -1.55 -0.32
C ASN A 31 9.91 -2.17 0.05
N ARG A 32 9.52 -3.19 -0.72
CA ARG A 32 8.24 -3.90 -0.57
C ARG A 32 8.08 -4.53 0.82
N HIS A 33 9.12 -5.18 1.32
CA HIS A 33 9.06 -5.86 2.62
C HIS A 33 8.83 -4.88 3.79
N GLY A 34 9.45 -3.70 3.74
CA GLY A 34 9.21 -2.61 4.68
C GLY A 34 7.78 -2.08 4.59
N ALA A 35 7.24 -1.97 3.37
CA ALA A 35 5.84 -1.58 3.16
C ALA A 35 4.86 -2.60 3.75
N GLU A 36 5.06 -3.89 3.48
CA GLU A 36 4.24 -4.97 4.03
C GLU A 36 4.28 -4.98 5.56
N SER A 37 5.45 -4.80 6.15
CA SER A 37 5.62 -4.74 7.61
C SER A 37 4.91 -3.52 8.22
N ALA A 38 5.07 -2.35 7.61
CA ALA A 38 4.41 -1.11 8.05
C ALA A 38 2.88 -1.20 7.89
N GLY A 39 2.39 -1.67 6.74
CA GLY A 39 0.97 -1.83 6.47
C GLY A 39 0.32 -2.87 7.39
N LYS A 40 0.99 -3.99 7.67
CA LYS A 40 0.50 -4.99 8.64
C LYS A 40 0.36 -4.40 10.05
N ARG A 41 1.31 -3.57 10.48
CA ARG A 41 1.24 -2.86 11.76
C ARG A 41 0.05 -1.90 11.80
N TRP A 42 -0.12 -1.08 10.77
CA TRP A 42 -1.25 -0.15 10.66
C TRP A 42 -2.60 -0.86 10.67
N MET A 43 -2.75 -1.95 9.91
CA MET A 43 -3.99 -2.72 9.91
C MET A 43 -4.33 -3.28 11.29
N ARG A 44 -3.34 -3.75 12.06
CA ARG A 44 -3.55 -4.16 13.46
C ARG A 44 -4.02 -2.99 14.33
N THR A 45 -3.44 -1.80 14.17
CA THR A 45 -3.88 -0.59 14.88
C THR A 45 -5.33 -0.23 14.55
N LEU A 46 -5.77 -0.46 13.32
CA LEU A 46 -7.15 -0.26 12.88
C LEU A 46 -8.11 -1.39 13.32
N GLY A 47 -7.66 -2.33 14.17
CA GLY A 47 -8.47 -3.47 14.62
C GLY A 47 -8.68 -4.55 13.55
N ARG A 48 -7.93 -4.50 12.44
CA ARG A 48 -8.05 -5.45 11.33
C ARG A 48 -7.03 -6.57 11.50
N CYS A 49 -7.49 -7.79 11.73
CA CYS A 49 -6.65 -8.99 11.79
C CYS A 49 -6.30 -9.51 10.39
N ALA A 50 -5.44 -8.78 9.66
CA ALA A 50 -4.89 -9.26 8.40
C ALA A 50 -3.71 -10.21 8.67
N ARG A 51 -3.89 -11.50 8.40
CA ARG A 51 -2.82 -12.51 8.55
C ARG A 51 -1.71 -12.29 7.52
N GLN A 52 -2.11 -11.88 6.32
CA GLN A 52 -1.24 -11.59 5.18
C GLN A 52 -1.66 -10.25 4.54
N VAL A 53 -0.68 -9.59 3.94
CA VAL A 53 -0.87 -8.33 3.21
C VAL A 53 -0.09 -8.39 1.91
N HIS A 54 -0.56 -7.66 0.90
CA HIS A 54 0.17 -7.42 -0.34
C HIS A 54 0.54 -5.93 -0.40
N ALA A 55 1.73 -5.62 -0.90
CA ALA A 55 2.15 -4.24 -1.15
C ALA A 55 2.56 -4.05 -2.60
N GLU A 56 2.01 -3.02 -3.22
CA GLU A 56 2.37 -2.58 -4.57
C GLU A 56 2.78 -1.10 -4.55
N VAL A 57 3.64 -0.71 -5.50
CA VAL A 57 4.06 0.69 -5.62
C VAL A 57 2.84 1.52 -6.01
N TYR A 58 2.53 2.52 -5.20
CA TYR A 58 1.41 3.40 -5.47
C TYR A 58 1.73 4.29 -6.67
N ARG A 59 0.87 4.21 -7.69
CA ARG A 59 0.99 4.93 -8.96
C ARG A 59 -0.24 5.84 -9.14
N PRO A 60 -0.22 7.07 -8.59
CA PRO A 60 -1.37 7.98 -8.68
C PRO A 60 -1.78 8.30 -10.12
N GLU A 61 -0.87 8.15 -11.08
CA GLU A 61 -1.14 8.31 -12.51
C GLU A 61 -2.10 7.25 -13.09
N LEU A 62 -2.22 6.10 -12.44
CA LEU A 62 -3.13 5.01 -12.83
C LEU A 62 -4.49 5.12 -12.13
N ASP A 63 -4.58 5.88 -11.06
CA ASP A 63 -5.82 6.13 -10.33
C ASP A 63 -6.67 7.14 -11.12
N LEU A 64 -7.81 6.68 -11.64
CA LEU A 64 -8.66 7.48 -12.53
C LEU A 64 -9.21 8.73 -11.84
N GLU A 65 -9.52 8.67 -10.54
CA GLU A 65 -10.04 9.83 -9.81
C GLU A 65 -8.96 10.89 -9.63
N ILE A 66 -7.73 10.47 -9.31
CA ILE A 66 -6.59 11.38 -9.15
C ILE A 66 -6.12 11.91 -10.50
N ARG A 67 -6.13 11.07 -11.55
CA ARG A 67 -5.80 11.50 -12.91
C ARG A 67 -6.76 12.57 -13.41
N MET A 68 -8.05 12.49 -13.07
CA MET A 68 -9.01 13.55 -13.36
C MET A 68 -8.74 14.82 -12.56
N TYR A 69 -8.29 14.70 -11.31
CA TYR A 69 -7.91 15.83 -10.47
C TYR A 69 -6.67 16.58 -11.00
N VAL A 70 -5.61 15.85 -11.37
CA VAL A 70 -4.38 16.43 -11.94
C VAL A 70 -4.63 17.09 -13.31
N ARG A 71 -5.55 16.54 -14.12
CA ARG A 71 -5.89 17.12 -15.43
C ARG A 71 -6.72 18.39 -15.35
N ARG A 72 -7.32 18.68 -14.19
CA ARG A 72 -8.12 19.88 -13.94
C ARG A 72 -7.30 21.06 -13.39
N ALA A 73 -6.01 20.87 -13.12
CA ALA A 73 -5.09 21.90 -12.65
C ALA A 73 -4.40 22.62 -13.81
#